data_AF-A0A075MRE7-F1
#
_entry.id   AF-A0A075MRE7-F1
#
_cell.length_a   1.000
_cell.length_b   1.000
_cell.length_c   1.000
_cell.angle_alpha   90.00
_cell.angle_beta   90.00
_cell.angle_gamma   90.00
#
_symmetry.space_group_name_H-M   'P 1'
#
loop_
_entity.id
_entity.type
_entity.pdbx_description
1 polymer ?
#
loop_
_entity_poly.entity_id
_entity_poly.type
_entity_poly.pdbx_seq_one_letter_code
_entity_poly.pdbx_strand_id
1 'polypeptide(L)' 'MPSITITISEEAYKVLKAAKKENESFSDVILRIFPRGDPRRILAYLQDHRPLDDETAESIRQANKELRRNFKASVPEI' A
#
# COMPACT_ATOMS: atom_id res chain seq x y z
N MET A 1 -17.50 15.32 13.42
CA MET A 1 -17.04 15.10 12.02
C MET A 1 -18.02 14.16 11.34
N PRO A 2 -18.29 14.33 10.04
CA PRO A 2 -19.06 13.34 9.29
C PRO A 2 -18.35 11.98 9.35
N SER A 3 -19.08 10.93 9.68
CA SER A 3 -18.59 9.55 9.69
C SER A 3 -19.10 8.81 8.46
N ILE A 4 -18.22 8.00 7.86
CA ILE A 4 -18.58 7.08 6.77
C ILE A 4 -18.30 5.68 7.29
N THR A 5 -19.30 4.81 7.23
CA THR A 5 -19.14 3.38 7.54
C THR A 5 -18.62 2.66 6.32
N ILE A 6 -17.54 1.89 6.49
CA ILE A 6 -16.98 1.03 5.47
C ILE A 6 -16.97 -0.42 5.98
N THR A 7 -17.22 -1.36 5.09
CA THR A 7 -17.06 -2.80 5.38
C THR A 7 -15.68 -3.23 4.91
N ILE A 8 -14.95 -3.94 5.76
CA ILE A 8 -13.61 -4.47 5.46
C ILE A 8 -13.54 -5.94 5.81
N SER A 9 -12.58 -6.66 5.23
CA SER A 9 -12.33 -8.06 5.61
C SER A 9 -11.83 -8.16 7.06
N GLU A 10 -12.01 -9.34 7.66
CA GLU A 10 -11.52 -9.60 9.02
C GLU A 10 -9.99 -9.47 9.11
N GLU A 11 -9.28 -9.86 8.05
CA GLU A 11 -7.82 -9.72 7.94
C GLU A 11 -7.41 -8.24 7.95
N ALA A 12 -8.07 -7.40 7.16
CA ALA A 12 -7.80 -5.96 7.14
C ALA A 12 -8.06 -5.32 8.52
N TYR A 13 -9.10 -5.76 9.23
CA TYR A 13 -9.36 -5.33 10.60
C TYR A 13 -8.23 -5.71 11.56
N LYS A 14 -7.71 -6.95 11.48
CA LYS A 14 -6.59 -7.41 12.33
C LYS A 14 -5.34 -6.59 12.10
N VAL A 15 -5.00 -6.30 10.84
CA VAL A 15 -3.86 -5.45 10.47
C VAL A 15 -4.04 -4.04 11.03
N LEU A 16 -5.21 -3.42 10.86
CA LEU A 16 -5.51 -2.09 11.39
C LEU A 16 -5.44 -2.04 12.93
N LYS A 17 -5.92 -3.10 13.59
CA LYS A 17 -5.88 -3.21 15.05
C LYS A 17 -4.45 -3.33 15.56
N ALA A 18 -3.59 -4.11 14.89
CA ALA A 18 -2.18 -4.24 15.25
C ALA A 18 -1.39 -2.94 15.01
N ALA A 19 -1.76 -2.17 13.99
CA ALA A 19 -1.10 -0.92 13.65
C ALA A 19 -1.50 0.26 14.56
N LYS A 20 -2.58 0.14 15.34
CA LYS A 20 -3.15 1.22 16.16
C LYS A 20 -2.32 1.48 17.42
N LYS A 21 -1.97 2.75 17.67
CA LYS A 21 -1.30 3.21 18.89
C LYS A 21 -2.30 3.52 20.01
N GLU A 22 -1.80 3.67 21.25
CA GLU A 22 -2.62 4.15 22.36
C GLU A 22 -3.28 5.49 22.02
N ASN A 23 -4.57 5.60 22.35
CA ASN A 23 -5.42 6.77 22.08
C ASN A 23 -5.58 7.17 20.59
N GLU A 24 -5.22 6.31 19.64
CA GLU A 24 -5.38 6.55 18.19
C GLU A 24 -6.71 5.97 17.66
N SER A 25 -7.45 6.67 16.80
CA SER A 25 -8.64 6.10 16.13
C SER A 25 -8.26 5.31 14.87
N PHE A 26 -9.15 4.43 14.38
CA PHE A 26 -8.89 3.73 13.10
C PHE A 26 -8.76 4.70 11.92
N SER A 27 -9.50 5.82 11.95
CA SER A 27 -9.35 6.88 10.95
C SER A 27 -7.96 7.50 10.99
N ASP A 28 -7.39 7.70 12.18
CA ASP A 28 -6.04 8.24 12.33
C ASP A 28 -4.98 7.26 11.82
N VAL A 29 -5.15 5.96 12.08
CA VAL A 29 -4.28 4.91 11.52
C VAL A 29 -4.29 4.96 9.99
N ILE A 30 -5.49 5.02 9.38
CA ILE A 30 -5.65 5.10 7.93
C ILE A 30 -4.96 6.35 7.39
N LEU A 31 -5.15 7.52 8.01
CA LEU A 31 -4.52 8.77 7.56
C LEU A 31 -3.01 8.83 7.83
N ARG A 32 -2.51 8.09 8.82
CA ARG A 32 -1.07 7.97 9.09
C ARG A 32 -0.37 7.12 8.03
N ILE A 33 -0.99 6.02 7.62
CA ILE A 33 -0.46 5.10 6.60
C ILE A 33 -0.67 5.66 5.20
N PHE A 34 -1.84 6.24 4.94
CA PHE A 34 -2.23 6.86 3.68
C PHE A 34 -2.44 8.36 3.88
N PRO A 35 -1.36 9.12 4.13
CA PRO A 35 -1.48 10.56 4.28
C PRO A 35 -2.07 11.15 3.01
N ARG A 36 -3.09 11.99 3.17
CA ARG A 36 -3.59 12.83 2.07
C ARG A 36 -2.41 13.60 1.51
N GLY A 37 -2.24 13.55 0.19
CA GLY A 37 -1.05 14.00 -0.54
C GLY A 37 -0.47 15.30 0.00
N ASP A 38 0.53 15.17 0.87
CA ASP A 38 1.45 16.24 1.22
C ASP A 38 2.72 15.96 0.39
N PRO A 39 3.00 16.79 -0.63
CA PRO A 39 4.20 16.66 -1.45
C PRO A 39 5.49 16.56 -0.61
N ARG A 40 5.52 17.12 0.60
CA ARG A 40 6.67 17.03 1.51
C ARG A 40 6.84 15.65 2.13
N ARG A 41 5.75 14.93 2.39
CA ARG A 41 5.81 13.54 2.89
C ARG A 41 6.10 12.55 1.78
N ILE A 42 5.63 12.82 0.56
CA ILE A 42 6.04 12.08 -0.65
C ILE A 42 7.54 12.29 -0.89
N LEU A 43 8.03 13.54 -0.80
CA LEU A 43 9.43 13.87 -0.95
C LEU A 43 10.29 13.23 0.16
N ALA A 44 9.86 13.25 1.42
CA ALA A 44 10.56 12.61 2.53
C ALA A 44 10.64 11.08 2.34
N TYR A 45 9.56 10.44 1.89
CA TYR A 45 9.56 9.01 1.56
C TYR A 45 10.53 8.68 0.41
N LEU A 46 10.56 9.51 -0.64
CA LEU A 46 11.49 9.37 -1.77
C LEU A 46 12.97 9.66 -1.38
N GLN A 47 13.19 10.42 -0.31
CA GLN A 47 14.53 10.71 0.21
C GLN A 47 15.03 9.60 1.15
N ASP A 48 14.15 9.06 2.01
CA ASP A 48 14.47 7.92 2.89
C ASP A 48 14.65 6.62 2.11
N HIS A 49 13.86 6.44 1.06
CA HIS A 49 13.98 5.35 0.12
C HIS A 49 14.52 5.90 -1.19
N ARG A 50 15.85 6.00 -1.29
CA ARG A 50 16.51 6.37 -2.55
C ARG A 50 15.82 5.64 -3.70
N PRO A 51 15.48 6.33 -4.81
CA PRO A 51 15.02 5.64 -5.99
C PRO A 51 16.06 4.57 -6.32
N LEU A 52 15.56 3.34 -6.48
CA LEU A 52 16.31 2.26 -7.12
C LEU A 52 16.87 2.84 -8.42
N ASP A 53 18.14 2.58 -8.71
CA ASP A 53 18.72 2.97 -9.99
C ASP A 53 17.85 2.44 -11.15
N ASP A 54 17.95 3.09 -12.30
CA ASP A 54 17.08 2.79 -13.44
C ASP A 54 17.13 1.31 -13.83
N GLU A 55 18.27 0.66 -13.61
CA GLU A 55 18.49 -0.76 -13.84
C GLU A 55 17.68 -1.65 -12.88
N THR A 56 17.68 -1.35 -11.58
CA THR A 56 16.93 -2.13 -10.59
C THR A 56 15.42 -1.87 -10.70
N ALA A 57 15.02 -0.63 -11.01
CA ALA A 57 13.62 -0.30 -11.27
C ALA A 57 13.07 -1.06 -12.48
N GLU A 58 13.87 -1.19 -13.55
CA GLU A 58 13.48 -1.95 -14.74
C GLU A 58 13.41 -3.46 -14.48
N SER A 59 14.35 -3.98 -13.69
CA SER A 59 14.36 -5.39 -13.28
C SER A 59 13.10 -5.77 -12.48
N ILE A 60 12.65 -4.90 -11.56
CA ILE A 60 11.40 -5.11 -10.82
C ILE A 60 10.17 -5.02 -11.74
N ARG A 61 10.17 -4.11 -12.72
CA ARG A 61 9.09 -4.01 -13.71
C ARG A 61 9.00 -5.28 -14.56
N GLN A 62 10.12 -5.82 -15.02
CA GLN A 62 10.15 -7.06 -15.80
C GLN A 62 9.69 -8.26 -14.97
N ALA A 63 10.22 -8.43 -13.76
CA ALA A 63 9.83 -9.52 -12.86
C ALA A 63 8.32 -9.51 -12.57
N ASN A 64 7.72 -8.34 -12.30
CA ASN A 64 6.28 -8.21 -12.09
C ASN A 64 5.46 -8.50 -13.37
N LYS A 65 5.97 -8.12 -14.54
CA LYS A 65 5.32 -8.38 -15.84
C LYS A 65 5.30 -9.87 -16.16
N GLU A 66 6.39 -10.58 -15.86
CA GLU A 66 6.48 -12.04 -16.00
C GLU A 66 5.58 -12.78 -15.01
N LEU A 67 5.57 -12.36 -13.73
CA LEU A 67 4.65 -12.88 -12.72
C LEU A 67 3.19 -12.74 -13.15
N ARG A 68 2.80 -11.57 -13.67
CA ARG A 68 1.43 -11.32 -14.18
C ARG A 68 1.12 -12.16 -15.41
N ARG A 69 2.07 -12.37 -16.31
CA ARG A 69 1.89 -13.23 -17.49
C ARG A 69 1.72 -14.69 -17.09
N ASN A 70 2.54 -15.19 -16.16
CA ASN A 70 2.45 -16.55 -15.67
C ASN A 70 1.17 -16.77 -14.87
N PHE A 71 0.72 -15.78 -14.08
CA PHE A 71 -0.58 -15.85 -13.41
C PHE A 71 -1.74 -15.86 -14.41
N LYS A 72 -1.69 -15.05 -15.47
CA LYS A 72 -2.75 -15.01 -16.50
C LYS A 72 -2.78 -16.27 -17.38
N ALA A 73 -1.66 -16.96 -17.53
CA ALA A 73 -1.58 -18.26 -18.19
C ALA A 73 -2.08 -19.43 -17.32
N SER A 74 -2.27 -19.20 -16.01
CA SER A 74 -2.63 -20.23 -15.02
C SER A 74 -4.10 -20.15 -14.55
N VAL A 75 -4.88 -19.18 -15.04
CA VAL A 75 -6.33 -19.09 -14.78
C VAL A 75 -7.06 -19.57 -16.05
N PRO A 76 -7.72 -20.74 -16.05
CA PRO A 76 -8.58 -21.12 -17.16
C PRO A 76 -9.81 -20.18 -17.18
N GLU A 77 -10.15 -19.68 -18.36
CA GLU A 77 -11.44 -19.00 -18.60
C GLU A 77 -12.57 -19.96 -18.22
N ILE A 78 -13.41 -19.54 -17.27
CA ILE A 78 -14.68 -20.19 -16.91
C ILE A 78 -15.78 -19.54 -17.74
#